data_AF-A0A9X8EB14-F1
#
_entry.id   AF-A0A9X8EB14-F1
#
_cell.length_a   1.000
_cell.length_b   1.000
_cell.length_c   1.000
_cell.angle_alpha   90.00
_cell.angle_beta   90.00
_cell.angle_gamma   90.00
#
_symmetry.space_group_name_H-M   'P 1'
#
loop_
_entity.id
_entity.type
_entity.pdbx_description
1 polymer ?
#
loop_
_entity_poly.entity_id
_entity_poly.type
_entity_poly.pdbx_seq_one_letter_code
_entity_poly.pdbx_strand_id
1 'polypeptide(L)'
;LQVINNVGHPCCQVGIESTVAKLVPDQNQLLVFRRGGVSEAALHDVLNVQRGLDIAIVYAQKVVADHSAQNQVAPGQLLTHYAPDVPTFMVNSIPTPTTTPNPSDQDIHTWVIIDFNRRLRTLQPVVAAYLDLSPLYDTRF
;
A
#
# COMPACT_ATOMS: atom_id res chain seq x y z
N LEU A 1 -16.02 3.27 16.83
CA LEU A 1 -15.33 4.26 15.96
C LEU A 1 -15.89 4.11 14.55
N GLN A 2 -16.73 5.04 14.12
CA GLN A 2 -17.33 5.03 12.78
C GLN A 2 -16.45 5.92 11.90
N VAL A 3 -15.74 5.34 10.92
CA VAL A 3 -14.99 6.13 9.94
C VAL A 3 -16.03 6.66 8.98
N ILE A 4 -16.16 7.98 8.89
CA ILE A 4 -17.08 8.67 7.97
C ILE A 4 -16.28 9.25 6.81
N ASN A 5 -16.79 9.15 5.58
CA ASN A 5 -16.16 9.76 4.42
C ASN A 5 -16.32 11.29 4.43
N ASN A 6 -15.74 11.97 3.43
CA ASN A 6 -15.82 13.45 3.29
C ASN A 6 -17.25 14.00 3.09
N VAL A 7 -18.27 13.13 3.07
CA VAL A 7 -19.68 13.46 2.90
C VAL A 7 -20.53 12.96 4.09
N GLY A 8 -19.90 12.46 5.17
CA GLY A 8 -20.58 12.04 6.40
C GLY A 8 -21.17 10.61 6.37
N HIS A 9 -20.90 9.81 5.34
CA HIS A 9 -21.40 8.44 5.26
C HIS A 9 -20.47 7.42 5.93
N PRO A 10 -21.00 6.33 6.51
CA PRO A 10 -20.21 5.23 7.03
C PRO A 10 -19.28 4.68 5.94
N CYS A 11 -18.00 4.62 6.25
CA CYS A 11 -16.94 4.14 5.38
C CYS A 11 -16.24 2.94 6.02
N CYS A 12 -15.54 2.16 5.20
CA CYS A 12 -14.66 1.12 5.69
C CYS A 12 -13.58 1.73 6.61
N GLN A 13 -13.20 1.00 7.66
CA GLN A 13 -12.23 1.49 8.63
C GLN A 13 -10.78 1.46 8.13
N VAL A 14 -10.48 0.56 7.18
CA VAL A 14 -9.11 0.26 6.73
C VAL A 14 -8.85 0.66 5.28
N GLY A 15 -9.84 0.62 4.40
CA GLY A 15 -9.69 1.09 3.00
C GLY A 15 -9.01 0.11 2.03
N ILE A 16 -8.53 -1.04 2.51
CA ILE A 16 -7.96 -2.13 1.71
C ILE A 16 -8.54 -3.48 2.13
N GLU A 17 -8.41 -4.49 1.27
CA GLU A 17 -8.91 -5.83 1.53
C GLU A 17 -8.15 -6.55 2.64
N SER A 18 -8.67 -7.72 3.04
CA SER A 18 -8.05 -8.57 4.07
C SER A 18 -6.71 -9.16 3.63
N THR A 19 -5.82 -9.37 4.62
CA THR A 19 -4.61 -10.17 4.43
C THR A 19 -5.01 -11.64 4.21
N VAL A 20 -4.47 -12.27 3.16
CA VAL A 20 -4.74 -13.68 2.84
C VAL A 20 -3.44 -14.47 2.98
N ALA A 21 -3.44 -15.47 3.85
CA ALA A 21 -2.27 -16.30 4.12
C ALA A 21 -2.65 -17.75 4.40
N LYS A 22 -1.69 -18.67 4.21
CA LYS A 22 -1.80 -20.10 4.52
C LYS A 22 -0.69 -20.50 5.47
N LEU A 23 -1.07 -21.23 6.52
CA LEU A 23 -0.12 -21.92 7.37
C LEU A 23 0.42 -23.16 6.65
N VAL A 24 1.74 -23.34 6.68
CA VAL A 24 2.47 -24.47 6.11
C VAL A 24 3.26 -25.12 7.24
N PRO A 25 2.63 -26.02 8.03
CA PRO A 25 3.23 -26.58 9.25
C PRO A 25 4.54 -27.32 8.98
N ASP A 26 4.61 -28.09 7.89
CA ASP A 26 5.78 -28.90 7.52
C ASP A 26 7.05 -28.06 7.28
N GLN A 27 6.91 -26.76 7.05
CA GLN A 27 8.00 -25.83 6.78
C GLN A 27 8.14 -24.74 7.86
N ASN A 28 7.33 -24.82 8.92
CA ASN A 28 7.15 -23.77 9.93
C ASN A 28 6.96 -22.37 9.33
N GLN A 29 6.10 -22.26 8.31
CA GLN A 29 5.91 -21.04 7.53
C GLN A 29 4.46 -20.54 7.51
N LEU A 30 4.32 -19.22 7.45
CA LEU A 30 3.09 -18.55 7.04
C LEU A 30 3.30 -17.94 5.65
N LEU A 31 2.68 -18.54 4.64
CA LEU A 31 2.75 -18.05 3.26
C LEU A 31 1.66 -17.00 3.02
N VAL A 32 2.05 -15.75 2.82
CA VAL A 32 1.17 -14.62 2.52
C VAL A 32 0.94 -14.50 1.02
N PHE A 33 -0.31 -14.68 0.59
CA PHE A 33 -0.73 -14.56 -0.82
C PHE A 33 -1.13 -13.14 -1.21
N ARG A 34 -1.70 -12.39 -0.27
CA ARG A 34 -2.13 -11.00 -0.47
C ARG A 34 -1.90 -10.20 0.81
N ARG A 35 -1.23 -9.07 0.69
CA ARG A 35 -1.13 -8.06 1.76
C ARG A 35 -2.47 -7.35 1.90
N GLY A 36 -2.89 -7.08 3.13
CA GLY A 36 -4.15 -6.42 3.42
C GLY A 36 -4.10 -5.70 4.76
N GLY A 37 -5.27 -5.53 5.38
CA GLY A 37 -5.41 -4.76 6.61
C GLY A 37 -4.64 -5.24 7.86
N VAL A 38 -4.05 -6.45 7.83
CA VAL A 38 -3.17 -6.94 8.91
C VAL A 38 -1.72 -6.88 8.43
N SER A 39 -0.89 -6.14 9.15
CA SER A 39 0.53 -5.95 8.84
C SER A 39 1.37 -7.18 9.19
N GLU A 40 2.53 -7.30 8.54
CA GLU A 40 3.52 -8.33 8.88
C GLU A 40 3.99 -8.21 10.32
N ALA A 41 4.19 -6.99 10.82
CA ALA A 41 4.58 -6.74 12.20
C ALA A 41 3.53 -7.29 13.19
N ALA A 42 2.23 -7.08 12.92
CA ALA A 42 1.16 -7.64 13.75
C ALA A 42 1.12 -9.18 13.71
N LEU A 43 1.35 -9.78 12.53
CA LEU A 43 1.46 -11.23 12.40
C LEU A 43 2.67 -11.78 13.18
N HIS A 44 3.83 -11.12 13.06
CA HIS A 44 5.05 -11.50 13.76
C HIS A 44 4.90 -11.39 15.28
N ASP A 45 4.33 -10.29 15.77
CA ASP A 45 4.08 -10.08 17.19
C ASP A 45 3.24 -11.22 17.78
N VAL A 46 2.11 -11.54 17.14
CA VAL A 46 1.24 -12.61 17.64
C VAL A 46 1.93 -13.98 17.54
N LEU A 47 2.49 -14.35 16.39
CA LEU A 47 2.98 -15.71 16.17
C LEU A 47 4.31 -15.99 16.88
N ASN A 48 5.24 -15.04 16.84
CA ASN A 48 6.61 -15.27 17.27
C ASN A 48 6.91 -14.63 18.62
N VAL A 49 6.36 -13.45 18.93
CA VAL A 49 6.60 -12.79 20.22
C VAL A 49 5.66 -13.33 21.29
N GLN A 50 4.35 -13.31 21.06
CA GLN A 50 3.37 -13.71 22.07
C GLN A 50 3.22 -15.24 22.19
N ARG A 51 3.35 -15.97 21.08
CA ARG A 51 3.14 -17.42 21.03
C ARG A 51 4.41 -18.25 20.92
N GLY A 52 5.56 -17.64 20.61
CA GLY A 52 6.85 -18.34 20.55
C GLY A 52 6.92 -19.45 19.51
N LEU A 53 6.15 -19.35 18.41
CA LEU A 53 6.04 -20.43 17.42
C LEU A 53 7.19 -20.47 16.40
N ASP A 54 8.03 -19.43 16.38
CA ASP A 54 9.18 -19.28 15.46
C ASP A 54 8.81 -19.50 13.98
N ILE A 55 7.64 -19.01 13.57
CA ILE A 55 7.09 -19.16 12.22
C ILE A 55 7.73 -18.13 11.29
N ALA A 56 8.28 -18.59 10.17
CA ALA A 56 8.78 -17.71 9.11
C ALA A 56 7.62 -17.16 8.26
N ILE A 57 7.49 -15.83 8.17
CA ILE A 57 6.51 -15.17 7.32
C ILE A 57 7.12 -14.97 5.93
N VAL A 58 6.52 -15.58 4.90
CA VAL A 58 7.05 -15.59 3.53
C VAL A 58 5.98 -15.08 2.57
N TYR A 59 6.38 -14.30 1.57
CA TYR A 59 5.46 -13.81 0.53
C TYR A 59 5.47 -14.73 -0.69
N ALA A 60 4.28 -15.12 -1.16
CA ALA A 60 4.16 -15.82 -2.42
C ALA A 60 4.66 -14.92 -3.56
N GLN A 61 5.67 -15.37 -4.30
CA GLN A 61 6.18 -14.64 -5.46
C GLN A 61 5.09 -14.56 -6.54
N LYS A 62 4.85 -13.35 -7.02
CA LYS A 62 3.85 -13.05 -8.05
C LYS A 62 4.40 -13.46 -9.42
N VAL A 63 4.37 -14.76 -9.73
CA VAL A 63 4.62 -15.26 -11.09
C VAL A 63 3.28 -15.26 -11.82
N VAL A 64 2.86 -14.11 -12.31
CA VAL A 64 1.74 -14.03 -13.24
C VAL A 64 2.30 -13.45 -14.51
N ALA A 65 2.70 -14.33 -15.44
CA ALA A 65 2.89 -13.94 -16.82
C ALA A 65 1.52 -13.52 -17.38
N ASP A 66 1.46 -12.49 -18.22
CA ASP A 66 0.24 -11.81 -18.70
C ASP A 66 -0.83 -12.73 -19.33
N HIS A 67 -0.54 -14.02 -19.54
CA HIS A 67 -1.45 -14.99 -20.14
C HIS A 67 -1.41 -16.39 -19.48
N SER A 68 -0.95 -16.54 -18.24
CA SER A 68 -0.99 -17.85 -17.58
C SER A 68 -2.39 -18.15 -17.03
N ALA A 69 -3.07 -19.15 -17.58
CA ALA A 69 -4.29 -19.77 -17.04
C ALA A 69 -4.05 -20.54 -15.72
N GLN A 70 -3.00 -20.19 -14.98
CA GLN A 70 -2.62 -20.85 -13.75
C GLN A 70 -3.50 -20.31 -12.64
N ASN A 71 -4.34 -21.20 -12.09
CA ASN A 71 -5.40 -20.88 -11.13
C ASN A 71 -4.91 -19.92 -10.04
N GLN A 72 -5.63 -18.81 -9.89
CA GLN A 72 -5.47 -17.94 -8.73
C GLN A 72 -5.83 -18.74 -7.48
N VAL A 73 -4.90 -18.79 -6.53
CA VAL A 73 -5.11 -19.47 -5.24
C VAL A 73 -5.80 -18.53 -4.25
N ALA A 74 -5.76 -17.21 -4.52
CA ALA A 74 -6.39 -16.18 -3.70
C ALA A 74 -6.90 -14.99 -4.57
N PRO A 75 -7.96 -14.30 -4.14
CA PRO A 75 -8.46 -13.11 -4.84
C PRO A 75 -7.44 -11.95 -4.84
N GLY A 76 -7.43 -11.15 -5.91
CA GLY A 76 -6.54 -9.99 -6.05
C GLY A 76 -5.11 -10.33 -6.52
N GLN A 77 -4.85 -11.56 -6.98
CA GLN A 77 -3.54 -11.98 -7.48
C GLN A 77 -3.21 -11.48 -8.91
N LEU A 78 -4.18 -10.94 -9.65
CA LEU A 78 -3.94 -10.32 -10.96
C LEU A 78 -3.09 -9.03 -10.83
N LEU A 79 -2.37 -8.68 -11.88
CA LEU A 79 -1.59 -7.44 -11.95
C LEU A 79 -2.51 -6.20 -12.06
N THR A 80 -3.67 -6.34 -12.71
CA THR A 80 -4.53 -5.21 -13.12
C THR A 80 -5.72 -4.92 -12.21
N HIS A 81 -5.92 -5.68 -11.13
CA HIS A 81 -7.15 -5.62 -10.31
C HIS A 81 -7.45 -4.23 -9.70
N TYR A 82 -6.46 -3.34 -9.62
CA TYR A 82 -6.61 -1.95 -9.13
C TYR A 82 -6.03 -0.90 -10.09
N ALA A 83 -5.63 -1.31 -11.30
CA ALA A 83 -5.01 -0.37 -12.24
C ALA A 83 -6.09 0.63 -12.71
N PRO A 84 -5.89 1.94 -12.54
CA PRO A 84 -6.79 2.94 -13.08
C PRO A 84 -6.84 2.87 -14.61
N ASP A 85 -7.95 3.32 -15.20
CA ASP A 85 -8.08 3.51 -16.66
C ASP A 85 -7.28 4.71 -17.19
N VAL A 86 -6.40 5.28 -16.37
CA VAL A 86 -5.52 6.41 -16.70
C VAL A 86 -4.06 6.03 -16.48
N PRO A 87 -3.12 6.61 -17.24
CA PRO A 87 -1.69 6.36 -17.05
C PRO A 87 -1.27 6.63 -15.60
N THR A 88 -0.75 5.59 -14.96
CA THR A 88 -0.37 5.61 -13.54
C THR A 88 1.04 5.07 -13.40
N PHE A 89 1.89 5.78 -12.67
CA PHE A 89 3.30 5.45 -12.51
C PHE A 89 3.64 5.34 -11.02
N MET A 90 4.44 4.34 -10.67
CA MET A 90 4.98 4.18 -9.32
C MET A 90 6.50 4.43 -9.37
N VAL A 91 6.98 5.35 -8.55
CA VAL A 91 8.40 5.73 -8.48
C VAL A 91 8.98 5.18 -7.18
N ASN A 92 9.83 4.15 -7.26
CA ASN A 92 10.39 3.47 -6.08
C ASN A 92 11.72 4.08 -5.61
N SER A 93 12.41 4.79 -6.48
CA SER A 93 13.68 5.45 -6.19
C SER A 93 13.77 6.69 -7.04
N ILE A 94 13.99 7.84 -6.41
CA ILE A 94 14.39 9.06 -7.10
C ILE A 94 15.91 8.94 -7.25
N PRO A 95 16.47 8.63 -8.43
CA PRO A 95 17.91 8.76 -8.61
C PRO A 95 18.30 10.20 -8.26
N THR A 96 19.40 10.38 -7.53
CA THR A 96 19.94 11.69 -7.19
C THR A 96 19.99 12.52 -8.47
N PRO A 97 19.27 13.65 -8.56
CA PRO A 97 19.18 14.38 -9.82
C PRO A 97 20.56 14.95 -10.17
N THR A 98 21.23 14.36 -11.17
CA THR A 98 22.39 14.99 -11.83
C THR A 98 21.96 16.15 -12.73
N THR A 99 20.66 16.25 -12.99
CA THR A 99 20.02 17.33 -13.74
C THR A 99 18.64 17.53 -13.13
N THR A 100 18.37 18.71 -12.59
CA THR A 100 17.03 19.13 -12.17
C THR A 100 16.13 19.16 -13.41
N PRO A 101 15.14 18.26 -13.56
CA PRO A 101 14.05 18.54 -14.46
C PRO A 101 13.30 19.70 -13.80
N ASN A 102 13.35 20.87 -14.42
CA ASN A 102 12.39 21.92 -14.12
C ASN A 102 11.14 21.58 -14.94
N PRO A 103 10.12 20.87 -14.40
CA PRO A 103 8.80 21.03 -14.97
C PRO A 103 8.54 22.54 -15.01
N SER A 104 8.10 23.08 -16.13
CA SER A 104 7.75 24.50 -16.19
C SER A 104 6.82 24.81 -15.02
N ASP A 105 7.10 25.86 -14.25
CA ASP A 105 6.31 26.29 -13.08
C ASP A 105 4.80 26.41 -13.41
N GLN A 106 4.43 26.50 -14.69
CA GLN A 106 3.03 26.49 -15.14
C GLN A 106 2.29 25.17 -14.89
N ASP A 107 2.97 24.01 -14.90
CA ASP A 107 2.29 22.72 -14.79
C ASP A 107 1.99 22.34 -13.34
N ILE A 108 2.87 22.69 -12.41
CA ILE A 108 2.72 22.30 -10.99
C ILE A 108 1.46 22.91 -10.35
N HIS A 109 1.04 24.09 -10.81
CA HIS A 109 -0.18 24.76 -10.38
C HIS A 109 -1.46 23.99 -10.73
N THR A 110 -1.39 22.97 -11.58
CA THR A 110 -2.53 22.09 -11.92
C THR A 110 -2.55 20.80 -11.10
N TRP A 111 -1.50 20.52 -10.32
CA TRP A 111 -1.37 19.26 -9.62
C TRP A 111 -2.27 19.17 -8.39
N VAL A 112 -2.82 17.99 -8.15
CA VAL A 112 -3.47 17.63 -6.89
C VAL A 112 -2.55 16.65 -6.17
N ILE A 113 -2.09 17.02 -4.98
CA ILE A 113 -1.23 16.19 -4.16
C ILE A 113 -2.04 15.58 -3.02
N ILE A 114 -2.00 14.26 -2.94
CA ILE A 114 -2.41 13.49 -1.75
C ILE A 114 -1.14 13.03 -1.06
N ASP A 115 -0.90 13.53 0.14
CA ASP A 115 0.34 13.35 0.91
C ASP A 115 0.09 12.46 2.14
N PHE A 116 1.18 11.93 2.67
CA PHE A 116 1.21 11.15 3.91
C PHE A 116 2.30 11.70 4.82
N ASN A 117 1.91 12.14 6.01
CA ASN A 117 2.82 12.66 7.03
C ASN A 117 3.63 13.88 6.53
N ARG A 118 2.97 14.77 5.79
CA ARG A 118 3.51 16.08 5.37
C ARG A 118 4.83 16.02 4.60
N ARG A 119 5.18 14.90 3.98
CA ARG A 119 6.46 14.73 3.28
C ARG A 119 6.62 15.68 2.09
N LEU A 120 5.51 16.07 1.48
CA LEU A 120 5.44 16.96 0.32
C LEU A 120 4.83 18.32 0.64
N ARG A 121 4.70 18.67 1.93
CA ARG A 121 4.05 19.92 2.37
C ARG A 121 4.69 21.17 1.79
N THR A 122 5.98 21.14 1.44
CA THR A 122 6.68 22.26 0.80
C THR A 122 6.07 22.65 -0.55
N LEU A 123 5.37 21.72 -1.23
CA LEU A 123 4.72 21.97 -2.52
C LEU A 123 3.31 22.57 -2.36
N GLN A 124 2.72 22.54 -1.16
CA GLN A 124 1.37 23.06 -0.90
C GLN A 124 1.10 24.47 -1.47
N PRO A 125 2.03 25.45 -1.38
CA PRO A 125 1.77 26.80 -1.87
C PRO A 125 1.69 26.93 -3.40
N VAL A 126 2.18 25.94 -4.15
CA VAL A 126 2.35 26.02 -5.60
C VAL A 126 1.49 25.02 -6.37
N VAL A 127 0.70 24.18 -5.70
CA VAL A 127 -0.17 23.19 -6.35
C VAL A 127 -1.64 23.61 -6.34
N ALA A 128 -2.47 23.00 -7.19
CA ALA A 128 -3.90 23.29 -7.25
C ALA A 128 -4.62 22.91 -5.95
N ALA A 129 -4.26 21.75 -5.39
CA ALA A 129 -4.80 21.25 -4.14
C ALA A 129 -3.81 20.33 -3.41
N TYR A 130 -3.88 20.35 -2.08
CA TYR A 130 -3.06 19.52 -1.21
C TYR A 130 -3.94 18.93 -0.11
N LEU A 131 -3.85 17.61 0.08
CA LEU A 131 -4.54 16.87 1.13
C LEU A 131 -3.57 15.92 1.80
N ASP A 132 -3.37 16.05 3.11
CA ASP A 132 -2.60 15.10 3.92
C ASP A 132 -3.56 14.08 4.56
N LEU A 133 -3.39 12.80 4.22
CA LEU A 133 -4.21 11.70 4.75
C LEU A 133 -3.68 11.13 6.06
N SER A 134 -2.45 11.47 6.48
CA SER A 134 -1.88 10.99 7.74
C SER A 134 -1.12 12.07 8.53
N PRO A 135 -1.78 13.21 8.85
CA PRO A 135 -1.12 14.34 9.51
C PRO A 135 -0.65 14.04 10.95
N LEU A 136 -1.17 12.98 11.57
CA LEU A 136 -0.79 12.53 12.92
C LEU A 136 0.19 11.34 12.90
N TYR A 137 0.59 10.87 11.72
CA TYR A 137 1.25 9.57 11.51
C TYR A 137 0.39 8.38 11.95
N ASP A 138 0.67 7.18 11.42
CA ASP A 138 0.05 5.97 11.95
C ASP A 138 0.73 5.61 13.28
N THR A 139 0.18 6.11 14.38
CA THR A 139 0.65 5.78 15.75
C THR A 139 0.07 4.46 16.27
N ARG A 140 -0.57 3.66 15.40
CA ARG A 140 -1.22 2.39 15.75
C ARG A 140 -0.44 1.21 15.17
N PHE A 141 0.68 0.90 15.81
CA PHE A 141 1.30 -0.41 15.74
C PHE A 141 1.61 -0.87 17.15
#